data_AF-A0A552UXF5-F1
#
_entry.id   AF-A0A552UXF5-F1
#
_cell.length_a   1.000
_cell.length_b   1.000
_cell.length_c   1.000
_cell.angle_alpha   90.00
_cell.angle_beta   90.00
_cell.angle_gamma   90.00
#
_symmetry.space_group_name_H-M   'P 1'
#
loop_
_entity.id
_entity.type
_entity.pdbx_description
1 polymer ?
#
loop_
_entity_poly.entity_id
_entity_poly.type
_entity_poly.pdbx_seq_one_letter_code
_entity_poly.pdbx_strand_id
1 'polypeptide(L)'
;MIFAKAYNVTVLQPRQKKGKSKIVCVFRTGKKQIDEKGKLVYYYDDFHGEFVAEAFEKAKTLKNRDRINITKSFMIVEINGVSRLKVLEFEMSKYQTMTQEQELKYLDKILTPERLKFM
;
A
#
# COMPACT_ATOMS: atom_id res chain seq x y z
N MET A 1 14.96 -3.84 -10.95
CA MET A 1 13.81 -2.95 -10.72
C MET A 1 12.56 -3.82 -10.67
N ILE A 2 11.84 -3.84 -9.56
CA ILE A 2 10.65 -4.70 -9.39
C ILE A 2 9.42 -3.84 -9.64
N PHE A 3 8.58 -4.23 -10.61
CA PHE A 3 7.28 -3.62 -10.82
C PHE A 3 6.29 -4.20 -9.82
N ALA A 4 5.72 -3.34 -8.98
CA ALA A 4 4.73 -3.75 -7.99
C ALA A 4 3.37 -3.15 -8.33
N LYS A 5 2.33 -3.98 -8.18
CA LYS A 5 0.94 -3.53 -8.07
C LYS A 5 0.48 -3.83 -6.66
N ALA A 6 -0.24 -2.91 -6.05
CA ALA A 6 -0.77 -3.09 -4.71
C ALA A 6 -2.21 -2.57 -4.67
N TYR A 7 -3.14 -3.41 -4.26
CA TYR A 7 -4.56 -3.09 -4.23
C TYR A 7 -5.02 -2.87 -2.78
N ASN A 8 -5.98 -1.97 -2.59
CA ASN A 8 -6.54 -1.63 -1.28
C ASN A 8 -5.50 -1.16 -0.24
N VAL A 9 -4.54 -0.36 -0.69
CA VAL A 9 -3.50 0.20 0.17
C VAL A 9 -4.05 1.44 0.86
N THR A 10 -3.84 1.55 2.17
CA THR A 10 -4.18 2.76 2.92
C THR A 10 -3.01 3.74 2.91
N VAL A 11 -3.30 4.98 2.53
CA VAL A 11 -2.39 6.12 2.56
C VAL A 11 -2.37 6.70 3.96
N LEU A 12 -1.19 6.78 4.55
CA LEU A 12 -0.94 7.35 5.85
C LEU A 12 0.00 8.54 5.73
N GLN A 13 -0.31 9.61 6.45
CA GLN A 13 0.53 10.81 6.58
C GLN A 13 1.00 11.37 5.21
N PRO A 14 0.11 11.58 4.22
CA PRO A 14 0.51 12.21 2.97
C PRO A 14 1.02 13.63 3.24
N ARG A 15 2.23 13.93 2.77
CA ARG A 15 2.85 15.24 2.93
C ARG A 15 3.60 15.65 1.68
N GLN A 16 3.47 16.92 1.32
CA GLN A 16 4.28 17.51 0.27
C GLN A 16 5.67 17.83 0.81
N LYS A 17 6.71 17.37 0.11
CA LYS A 17 8.09 17.69 0.50
C LYS A 17 8.44 19.09 0.03
N LYS A 18 8.72 20.01 0.96
CA LYS A 18 9.08 21.41 0.65
C LYS A 18 10.20 21.47 -0.40
N GLY A 19 10.01 22.30 -1.43
CA GLY A 19 10.96 22.49 -2.53
C GLY A 19 11.04 21.33 -3.55
N LYS A 20 10.16 20.32 -3.48
CA LYS A 20 10.10 19.23 -4.47
C LYS A 20 8.65 19.00 -4.92
N SER A 21 8.44 18.74 -6.21
CA SER A 21 7.15 18.28 -6.76
C SER A 21 6.92 16.79 -6.48
N LYS A 22 6.92 16.42 -5.19
CA LYS A 22 6.75 15.05 -4.72
C LYS A 22 5.86 15.03 -3.48
N ILE A 23 4.89 14.13 -3.47
CA ILE A 23 4.14 13.74 -2.26
C ILE A 23 4.81 12.51 -1.70
N VAL A 24 5.06 12.49 -0.39
CA VAL A 24 5.55 11.32 0.32
C VAL A 24 4.52 10.88 1.35
N CYS A 25 4.39 9.57 1.54
CA CYS A 25 3.45 8.99 2.48
C CYS A 25 3.98 7.65 3.00
N VAL A 26 3.31 7.12 4.01
CA VAL A 26 3.41 5.71 4.38
C VAL A 26 2.23 5.00 3.75
N PHE A 27 2.47 3.84 3.19
CA PHE A 27 1.45 2.96 2.67
C PHE A 27 1.31 1.78 3.61
N ARG A 28 0.07 1.49 3.99
CA ARG A 28 -0.27 0.37 4.87
C ARG A 28 -1.05 -0.67 4.09
N THR A 29 -0.59 -1.90 4.12
CA THR A 29 -1.31 -3.06 3.60
C THR A 29 -1.59 -4.06 4.71
N GLY A 30 -2.75 -4.70 4.67
CA GLY A 30 -3.02 -5.85 5.53
C GLY A 30 -2.17 -7.04 5.11
N LYS A 31 -1.63 -7.77 6.08
CA LYS A 31 -0.92 -9.03 5.91
C LYS A 31 -1.49 -10.06 6.86
N LYS A 32 -1.49 -11.32 6.44
CA LYS A 32 -1.75 -12.45 7.33
C LYS A 32 -0.51 -13.32 7.43
N GLN A 33 -0.28 -13.84 8.62
CA GLN A 33 0.77 -14.79 8.89
C GLN A 33 0.25 -15.84 9.86
N ILE A 34 0.72 -17.07 9.69
CA ILE A 34 0.53 -18.13 10.68
C ILE A 34 1.64 -17.95 11.70
N ASP A 35 1.29 -17.78 12.97
CA ASP A 35 2.28 -17.72 14.05
C ASP A 35 2.89 -19.10 14.33
N GLU A 36 3.90 -19.14 15.21
CA GLU A 36 4.59 -20.38 15.58
C GLU A 36 3.67 -21.44 16.21
N LYS A 37 2.45 -21.05 16.65
CA LYS A 37 1.45 -21.93 17.25
C LYS A 37 0.37 -22.37 16.25
N GLY A 38 0.53 -22.06 14.96
CA GLY A 38 -0.43 -22.42 13.92
C GLY A 38 -1.67 -21.54 13.87
N LYS A 39 -1.69 -20.40 14.59
CA LYS A 39 -2.83 -19.48 14.59
C LYS A 39 -2.70 -18.45 13.47
N LEU A 40 -3.80 -18.21 12.76
CA LEU A 40 -3.88 -17.11 11.81
C LEU A 40 -3.88 -15.76 12.55
N VAL A 41 -2.90 -14.92 12.26
CA VAL A 41 -2.78 -13.57 12.83
C VAL A 41 -2.78 -12.53 11.70
N TYR A 42 -3.38 -11.39 12.00
CA TYR A 42 -3.53 -10.26 11.10
C TYR A 42 -2.59 -9.15 11.53
N TYR A 43 -1.74 -8.72 10.60
CA TYR A 43 -0.80 -7.62 10.78
C TYR A 43 -1.01 -6.57 9.69
N TYR A 44 -0.35 -5.44 9.88
CA TYR A 44 -0.23 -4.42 8.87
C TYR A 44 1.24 -4.20 8.58
N ASP A 45 1.60 -4.30 7.30
CA ASP A 45 2.93 -3.93 6.83
C ASP A 45 2.89 -2.49 6.32
N ASP A 46 3.81 -1.68 6.81
CA ASP A 46 3.97 -0.29 6.43
C ASP A 46 5.22 -0.13 5.54
N PHE A 47 5.07 0.54 4.40
CA PHE A 47 6.16 0.85 3.48
C PHE A 47 6.13 2.30 3.04
N HIS A 48 7.30 2.87 2.80
CA HIS A 48 7.42 4.28 2.44
C HIS A 48 7.16 4.48 0.94
N GLY A 49 6.33 5.47 0.63
CA GLY A 49 5.93 5.82 -0.73
C GLY A 49 6.35 7.22 -1.13
N GLU A 50 6.75 7.40 -2.39
CA GLU A 50 6.86 8.71 -3.01
C GLU A 50 6.17 8.71 -4.38
N PHE A 51 5.27 9.68 -4.58
CA PHE A 51 4.63 9.92 -5.86
C PHE A 51 5.56 10.75 -6.75
N VAL A 52 5.76 10.30 -7.98
CA VAL A 52 6.56 11.03 -8.98
C VAL A 52 5.69 12.02 -9.78
N ALA A 53 6.31 12.79 -10.67
CA ALA A 53 5.67 13.93 -11.35
C ALA A 53 4.33 13.57 -12.01
N GLU A 54 4.23 12.43 -12.69
CA GLU A 54 3.01 11.97 -13.38
C GLU A 54 1.83 11.77 -12.42
N ALA A 55 2.07 11.29 -11.19
CA ALA A 55 1.03 11.07 -10.19
C ALA A 55 0.81 12.27 -9.24
N PHE A 56 1.64 13.31 -9.34
CA PHE A 56 1.75 14.35 -8.32
C PHE A 56 0.45 15.12 -8.11
N GLU A 57 -0.19 15.60 -9.20
CA GLU A 57 -1.42 16.40 -9.09
C GLU A 57 -2.56 15.64 -8.42
N LYS A 58 -2.77 14.37 -8.80
CA LYS A 58 -3.75 13.48 -8.14
C LYS A 58 -3.36 13.22 -6.69
N ALA A 59 -2.07 13.10 -6.39
CA ALA A 59 -1.61 12.82 -5.03
C ALA A 59 -1.79 14.00 -4.06
N LYS A 60 -1.89 15.24 -4.55
CA LYS A 60 -2.13 16.43 -3.70
C LYS A 60 -3.48 16.37 -2.98
N THR A 61 -4.47 15.70 -3.55
CA THR A 61 -5.81 15.60 -2.96
C THR A 61 -5.93 14.45 -1.96
N LEU A 62 -4.88 13.62 -1.81
CA LEU A 62 -4.89 12.48 -0.89
C LEU A 62 -4.94 12.96 0.57
N LYS A 63 -5.82 12.33 1.33
CA LYS A 63 -6.00 12.51 2.75
C LYS A 63 -5.49 11.31 3.52
N ASN A 64 -5.22 11.53 4.80
CA ASN A 64 -4.88 10.45 5.71
C ASN A 64 -6.03 9.43 5.75
N ARG A 65 -5.69 8.14 5.66
CA ARG A 65 -6.60 6.99 5.56
C ARG A 65 -7.31 6.80 4.22
N ASP A 66 -6.95 7.55 3.18
CA ASP A 66 -7.45 7.23 1.84
C ASP A 66 -7.01 5.84 1.40
N ARG A 67 -7.89 5.14 0.69
CA ARG A 67 -7.66 3.82 0.12
C ARG A 67 -7.43 3.97 -1.37
N ILE A 68 -6.31 3.47 -1.84
CA ILE A 68 -5.93 3.52 -3.24
C ILE A 68 -5.54 2.15 -3.77
N ASN A 69 -5.66 1.98 -5.09
CA ASN A 69 -4.97 0.92 -5.81
C ASN A 69 -3.79 1.55 -6.54
N ILE A 70 -2.60 1.04 -6.28
CA ILE A 70 -1.36 1.38 -6.97
C ILE A 70 -1.30 0.51 -8.23
N THR A 71 -1.58 1.11 -9.39
CA THR A 71 -1.69 0.39 -10.68
C THR A 71 -0.34 0.30 -11.39
N LYS A 72 0.56 1.27 -11.17
CA LYS A 72 1.95 1.24 -11.63
C LYS A 72 2.88 1.81 -10.58
N SER A 73 3.88 1.02 -10.20
CA SER A 73 4.96 1.47 -9.34
C SER A 73 6.21 0.64 -9.59
N PHE A 74 7.34 1.18 -9.17
CA PHE A 74 8.58 0.41 -9.04
C PHE A 74 9.14 0.53 -7.64
N MET A 75 9.62 -0.59 -7.13
CA MET A 75 10.33 -0.63 -5.86
C MET A 75 11.79 -0.28 -6.11
N ILE A 76 12.29 0.75 -5.43
CA ILE A 76 13.71 1.02 -5.36
C ILE A 76 14.25 0.27 -4.14
N VAL A 77 15.11 -0.71 -4.41
CA VAL A 77 15.86 -1.42 -3.36
C VAL A 77 16.96 -0.48 -2.85
N GLU A 78 16.78 -0.13 -1.59
CA GLU A 78 17.57 0.62 -0.60
C GLU A 78 18.85 1.38 -0.90
N ILE A 79 18.88 2.60 -0.33
CA ILE A 79 20.06 3.18 0.32
C ILE A 79 19.74 3.16 1.84
N ASN A 80 20.60 2.57 2.66
CA ASN A 80 20.51 2.53 4.14
C ASN A 80 19.30 1.81 4.77
N GLY A 81 18.87 0.64 4.29
CA GLY A 81 17.88 -0.15 5.05
C GLY A 81 16.42 0.34 4.94
N VAL A 82 16.12 1.34 4.09
CA VAL A 82 14.76 1.84 3.86
C VAL A 82 14.29 1.69 2.40
N SER A 83 13.54 0.64 2.13
CA SER A 83 12.90 0.39 0.85
C SER A 83 11.81 1.45 0.56
N ARG A 84 11.86 2.07 -0.64
CA ARG A 84 10.87 3.09 -1.05
C ARG A 84 10.16 2.70 -2.34
N LEU A 85 8.83 2.79 -2.31
CA LEU A 85 7.99 2.61 -3.46
C LEU A 85 7.84 3.92 -4.24
N LYS A 86 8.11 3.90 -5.54
CA LYS A 86 7.83 5.03 -6.45
C LYS A 86 6.52 4.79 -7.18
N VAL A 87 5.52 5.61 -6.87
CA VAL A 87 4.19 5.49 -7.46
C VAL A 87 4.10 6.37 -8.69
N LEU A 88 3.87 5.72 -9.83
CA LEU A 88 3.67 6.34 -11.15
C LEU A 88 2.19 6.54 -11.43
N GLU A 89 1.35 5.59 -11.04
CA GLU A 89 -0.07 5.61 -11.31
C GLU A 89 -0.85 4.94 -10.19
N PHE A 90 -1.98 5.56 -9.82
CA PHE A 90 -2.91 5.04 -8.84
C PHE A 90 -4.34 5.50 -9.14
N GLU A 91 -5.29 4.82 -8.52
CA GLU A 91 -6.71 5.15 -8.53
C GLU A 91 -7.29 5.03 -7.11
N MET A 92 -8.40 5.71 -6.85
CA MET A 92 -9.14 5.53 -5.60
C MET A 92 -9.74 4.12 -5.55
N SER A 93 -9.59 3.47 -4.41
CA SER A 93 -10.13 2.12 -4.21
C SER A 93 -11.65 2.18 -4.06
N LYS A 94 -12.36 1.23 -4.67
CA LYS A 94 -13.79 1.00 -4.40
C LYS A 94 -14.10 0.64 -2.93
N TYR A 95 -13.07 0.34 -2.16
CA TYR A 95 -13.14 -0.01 -0.73
C TYR A 95 -12.90 1.19 0.21
N GLN A 96 -12.90 2.42 -0.32
CA GLN A 96 -12.68 3.65 0.45
C GLN A 96 -13.55 3.76 1.71
N THR A 97 -14.80 3.30 1.64
CA THR A 97 -15.80 3.46 2.70
C THR A 97 -15.95 2.24 3.59
N MET A 98 -15.02 1.28 3.52
CA MET A 98 -15.11 0.05 4.29
C MET A 98 -14.78 0.27 5.77
N THR A 99 -15.51 -0.43 6.64
CA THR A 99 -15.16 -0.51 8.06
C THR A 99 -14.06 -1.55 8.27
N GLN A 100 -13.35 -1.47 9.41
CA GLN A 100 -12.29 -2.41 9.76
C GLN A 100 -12.76 -3.88 9.76
N GLU A 101 -13.96 -4.16 10.24
CA GLU A 101 -14.52 -5.53 10.20
C GLU A 101 -14.74 -6.02 8.77
N GLN A 102 -15.24 -5.16 7.89
CA GLN A 102 -15.43 -5.51 6.50
C GLN A 102 -14.08 -5.70 5.79
N GLU A 103 -13.06 -4.92 6.13
CA GLU A 103 -11.69 -5.08 5.63
C GLU A 103 -11.10 -6.45 5.99
N LEU A 104 -11.25 -6.88 7.25
CA LEU A 104 -10.80 -8.20 7.71
C LEU A 104 -11.45 -9.33 6.90
N LYS A 105 -12.75 -9.24 6.62
CA LYS A 105 -13.47 -10.19 5.76
C LYS A 105 -12.95 -10.22 4.32
N TYR A 106 -12.48 -9.10 3.78
CA TYR A 106 -11.87 -9.10 2.44
C TYR A 106 -10.46 -9.68 2.44
N LEU A 107 -9.68 -9.46 3.50
CA LEU A 107 -8.40 -10.13 3.66
C LEU A 107 -8.58 -11.66 3.72
N ASP A 108 -9.69 -12.18 4.25
CA ASP A 108 -10.07 -13.61 4.13
C ASP A 108 -10.30 -14.04 2.68
N LYS A 109 -11.06 -13.27 1.90
CA LYS A 109 -11.41 -13.63 0.52
C LYS A 109 -10.24 -13.59 -0.47
N ILE A 110 -9.21 -12.79 -0.20
CA ILE A 110 -8.05 -12.61 -1.09
C ILE A 110 -7.12 -13.83 -1.07
N LEU A 111 -7.18 -14.67 -0.02
CA LEU A 111 -6.36 -15.86 0.16
C LEU A 111 -7.20 -17.12 -0.11
N THR A 112 -7.40 -17.45 -1.39
CA THR A 112 -7.84 -18.80 -1.77
C THR A 112 -6.70 -19.80 -1.54
N PRO A 113 -6.99 -21.10 -1.34
CA PRO A 113 -5.96 -22.13 -1.24
C PRO A 113 -4.93 -22.11 -2.37
N GLU A 114 -5.32 -21.64 -3.56
CA GLU A 114 -4.44 -21.47 -4.72
C GLU A 114 -3.39 -20.37 -4.53
N ARG A 115 -3.70 -19.30 -3.80
CA ARG A 115 -2.76 -18.19 -3.53
C ARG A 115 -1.81 -18.48 -2.38
N LEU A 116 -2.21 -19.33 -1.45
CA LEU A 116 -1.35 -19.83 -0.37
C LEU A 116 -0.22 -20.74 -0.87
N LYS A 117 -0.32 -21.32 -2.07
CA LYS A 117 0.75 -22.13 -2.69
C LYS A 117 1.97 -21.32 -3.13
N PHE A 118 1.84 -20.00 -3.26
CA PHE A 118 2.88 -19.10 -3.79
C PHE A 118 3.45 -18.14 -2.74
N MET A 119 3.05 -18.29 -1.47
CA MET A 119 3.65 -17.61 -0.31
C MET A 119 4.57 -18.59 0.42
#